data_AF-A0A950DM72-F1
#
_entry.id   AF-A0A950DM72-F1
#
_cell.length_a   1.000
_cell.length_b   1.000
_cell.length_c   1.000
_cell.angle_alpha   90.00
_cell.angle_beta   90.00
_cell.angle_gamma   90.00
#
_symmetry.space_group_name_H-M   'P 1'
#
loop_
_entity.id
_entity.type
_entity.pdbx_description
1 polymer ?
#
loop_
_entity_poly.entity_id
_entity_poly.type
_entity_poly.pdbx_seq_one_letter_code
_entity_poly.pdbx_strand_id
1 'polypeptide(L)'
;VKKDFEVYHQVWSEVNGTPPPKPLSGGFIFVDENKDRAEEQAMKWLSSNYRTVIKHYEMQSEKFGTWKSYESYRQINKFIAKHGIDGAALDFAKLMPWGTPDMVLEKLQFIRDTIDARGFMLNFSYAGMPFDEVERNLKCFAKHVLPEVKKWPAEPLGEGAELPTHAAA
;
A
#
# COMPACT_ATOMS: atom_id res chain seq x y z
N VAL A 1 5.01 -5.41 9.90
CA VAL A 1 5.21 -5.97 8.55
C VAL A 1 6.32 -7.03 8.48
N LYS A 2 7.60 -6.75 8.77
CA LYS A 2 8.67 -7.79 8.67
C LYS A 2 8.36 -9.06 9.48
N LYS A 3 7.96 -8.89 10.75
CA LYS A 3 7.50 -9.99 11.61
C LYS A 3 6.27 -10.72 11.05
N ASP A 4 5.36 -10.01 10.39
CA ASP A 4 4.16 -10.64 9.79
C ASP A 4 4.56 -11.54 8.61
N PHE A 5 5.57 -11.12 7.83
CA PHE A 5 6.16 -11.94 6.76
C PHE A 5 6.95 -13.13 7.30
N GLU A 6 7.70 -12.97 8.39
CA GLU A 6 8.38 -14.09 9.06
C GLU A 6 7.38 -15.18 9.48
N VAL A 7 6.27 -14.78 10.11
CA VAL A 7 5.20 -15.72 10.50
C VAL A 7 4.54 -16.35 9.27
N TYR A 8 4.23 -15.56 8.24
CA TYR A 8 3.64 -16.08 7.01
C TYR A 8 4.56 -17.11 6.32
N HIS A 9 5.86 -16.82 6.21
CA HIS A 9 6.84 -17.73 5.61
C HIS A 9 6.97 -19.02 6.40
N GLN A 10 7.00 -18.94 7.73
CA GLN A 10 7.05 -20.10 8.60
C GLN A 10 5.82 -21.00 8.38
N VAL A 11 4.61 -20.45 8.56
CA VAL A 11 3.36 -21.22 8.44
C VAL A 11 3.16 -21.77 7.03
N TRP A 12 3.50 -20.98 5.99
CA TRP A 12 3.42 -21.46 4.63
C TRP A 12 4.32 -22.67 4.39
N SER A 13 5.56 -22.63 4.90
CA SER A 13 6.50 -23.74 4.76
C SER A 13 6.04 -24.99 5.50
N GLU A 14 5.48 -24.82 6.71
CA GLU A 14 4.92 -25.92 7.53
C GLU A 14 3.75 -26.62 6.83
N VAL A 15 2.87 -25.85 6.17
CA VAL A 15 1.66 -26.38 5.51
C VAL A 15 1.95 -26.91 4.10
N ASN A 16 2.72 -26.16 3.29
CA ASN A 16 2.85 -26.42 1.86
C ASN A 16 4.18 -27.08 1.47
N GLY A 17 5.17 -27.16 2.37
CA GLY A 17 6.49 -27.76 2.09
C GLY A 17 7.34 -27.03 1.05
N THR A 18 6.96 -25.82 0.65
CA THR A 18 7.63 -24.97 -0.34
C THR A 18 7.79 -23.56 0.21
N PRO A 19 8.70 -22.73 -0.31
CA PRO A 19 8.70 -21.30 -0.01
C PRO A 19 7.44 -20.61 -0.56
N PRO A 20 6.87 -19.61 0.13
CA PRO A 20 5.74 -18.86 -0.40
C PRO A 20 6.12 -18.04 -1.63
N PRO A 21 5.16 -17.78 -2.54
CA PRO A 21 5.37 -16.82 -3.61
C PRO A 21 5.60 -15.42 -3.02
N LYS A 22 6.51 -14.65 -3.64
CA LYS A 22 6.72 -13.25 -3.27
C LYS A 22 5.44 -12.43 -3.49
N PRO A 23 5.12 -11.47 -2.60
CA PRO A 23 3.85 -10.75 -2.63
C PRO A 23 3.79 -9.70 -3.75
N LEU A 24 2.57 -9.32 -4.13
CA LEU A 24 2.31 -8.06 -4.83
C LEU A 24 1.96 -6.97 -3.81
N SER A 25 2.60 -5.81 -3.92
CA SER A 25 2.34 -4.68 -3.03
C SER A 25 1.34 -3.70 -3.65
N GLY A 26 0.17 -3.57 -3.03
CA GLY A 26 -0.85 -2.61 -3.43
C GLY A 26 -0.71 -1.28 -2.70
N GLY A 27 -0.91 -0.16 -3.39
CA GLY A 27 -0.84 1.16 -2.74
C GLY A 27 -1.39 2.31 -3.57
N PHE A 28 -1.54 3.47 -2.93
CA PHE A 28 -1.85 4.74 -3.58
C PHE A 28 -0.56 5.51 -3.81
N ILE A 29 -0.47 6.22 -4.94
CA ILE A 29 0.75 6.92 -5.34
C ILE A 29 0.45 8.28 -5.95
N PHE A 30 1.33 9.25 -5.69
CA PHE A 30 1.27 10.56 -6.32
C PHE A 30 2.65 11.04 -6.78
N VAL A 31 2.84 11.24 -8.07
CA VAL A 31 4.12 11.66 -8.66
C VAL A 31 3.96 13.03 -9.32
N ASP A 32 4.92 13.91 -9.08
CA ASP A 32 5.04 15.19 -9.76
C ASP A 32 6.51 15.54 -9.96
N GLU A 33 6.87 16.20 -11.06
CA GLU A 33 8.25 16.67 -11.26
C GLU A 33 8.60 17.81 -10.27
N ASN A 34 7.61 18.55 -9.78
CA ASN A 34 7.80 19.58 -8.76
C ASN A 34 7.51 19.04 -7.35
N LYS A 35 8.50 19.09 -6.47
CA LYS A 35 8.41 18.58 -5.10
C LYS A 35 7.30 19.24 -4.28
N ASP A 36 7.18 20.56 -4.34
CA ASP A 36 6.23 21.32 -3.51
C ASP A 36 4.79 21.05 -3.97
N ARG A 37 4.56 20.99 -5.29
CA ARG A 37 3.28 20.57 -5.88
C ARG A 37 2.96 19.13 -5.51
N ALA A 38 3.96 18.23 -5.54
CA ALA A 38 3.78 16.84 -5.14
C ALA A 38 3.29 16.75 -3.69
N GLU A 39 3.91 17.49 -2.77
CA GLU A 39 3.51 17.52 -1.37
C GLU A 39 2.10 18.08 -1.19
N GLU A 40 1.81 19.25 -1.75
CA GLU A 40 0.49 19.87 -1.66
C GLU A 40 -0.61 18.91 -2.14
N GLN A 41 -0.44 18.35 -3.34
CA GLN A 41 -1.43 17.49 -3.96
C GLN A 41 -1.52 16.12 -3.28
N ALA A 42 -0.41 15.54 -2.83
CA ALA A 42 -0.40 14.30 -2.08
C ALA A 42 -1.14 14.47 -0.75
N MET A 43 -0.84 15.53 0.01
CA MET A 43 -1.51 15.80 1.28
C MET A 43 -3.01 16.03 1.07
N LYS A 44 -3.41 16.70 -0.01
CA LYS A 44 -4.82 16.86 -0.38
C LYS A 44 -5.50 15.53 -0.70
N TRP A 45 -5.01 14.79 -1.71
CA TRP A 45 -5.74 13.66 -2.28
C TRP A 45 -5.61 12.38 -1.47
N LEU A 46 -4.42 12.06 -0.95
CA LEU A 46 -4.22 10.84 -0.16
C LEU A 46 -4.92 10.94 1.21
N SER A 47 -4.86 12.11 1.85
CA SER A 47 -5.61 12.32 3.10
C SER A 47 -7.12 12.27 2.84
N SER A 48 -7.59 12.84 1.73
CA SER A 48 -9.03 12.77 1.36
C SER A 48 -9.47 11.34 1.11
N ASN A 49 -8.65 10.53 0.44
CA ASN A 49 -8.90 9.10 0.28
C ASN A 49 -9.02 8.40 1.64
N TYR A 50 -8.09 8.66 2.56
CA TYR A 50 -8.14 8.04 3.89
C TYR A 50 -9.37 8.47 4.70
N ARG A 51 -9.82 9.72 4.58
CA ARG A 51 -11.09 10.17 5.17
C ARG A 51 -12.28 9.37 4.64
N THR A 52 -12.30 9.05 3.34
CA THR A 52 -13.36 8.20 2.78
C THR A 52 -13.30 6.78 3.31
N VAL A 53 -12.09 6.22 3.53
CA VAL A 53 -11.89 4.90 4.15
C VAL A 53 -12.39 4.89 5.60
N ILE A 54 -12.00 5.89 6.41
CA ILE A 54 -12.47 6.04 7.80
C ILE A 54 -14.01 6.07 7.85
N LYS A 55 -14.63 6.86 6.97
CA LYS A 55 -16.09 6.96 6.89
C LYS A 55 -16.72 5.65 6.41
N HIS A 56 -16.20 5.05 5.35
CA HIS A 56 -16.78 3.85 4.72
C HIS A 56 -16.77 2.64 5.65
N TYR A 57 -15.68 2.44 6.41
CA TYR A 57 -15.53 1.33 7.34
C TYR A 57 -15.93 1.67 8.78
N GLU A 58 -16.50 2.85 9.02
CA GLU A 58 -16.90 3.34 10.35
C GLU A 58 -15.79 3.18 11.40
N MET A 59 -14.55 3.53 11.04
CA MET A 59 -13.35 3.21 11.85
C MET A 59 -13.33 3.92 13.22
N GLN A 60 -14.21 4.90 13.40
CA GLN A 60 -14.40 5.63 14.65
C GLN A 60 -15.46 5.02 15.57
N SER A 61 -16.23 4.04 15.09
CA SER A 61 -17.25 3.35 15.88
C SER A 61 -16.62 2.66 17.09
N GLU A 62 -17.29 2.71 18.24
CA GLU A 62 -16.89 1.95 19.44
C GLU A 62 -16.86 0.43 19.19
N LYS A 63 -17.59 -0.03 18.16
CA LYS A 63 -17.59 -1.44 17.74
C LYS A 63 -16.44 -1.79 16.80
N PHE A 64 -15.64 -0.81 16.36
CA PHE A 64 -14.53 -1.06 15.44
C PHE A 64 -13.41 -1.85 16.15
N GLY A 65 -13.13 -3.05 15.67
CA GLY A 65 -12.10 -3.91 16.27
C GLY A 65 -12.54 -4.69 17.51
N THR A 66 -13.85 -4.76 17.82
CA THR A 66 -14.35 -5.55 18.97
C THR A 66 -14.61 -7.02 18.62
N TRP A 67 -14.77 -7.35 17.34
CA TRP A 67 -14.98 -8.71 16.87
C TRP A 67 -13.72 -9.56 17.00
N LYS A 68 -13.92 -10.85 17.31
CA LYS A 68 -12.86 -11.86 17.32
C LYS A 68 -12.19 -11.89 15.94
N SER A 69 -10.86 -11.78 15.90
CA SER A 69 -9.98 -11.58 14.71
C SER A 69 -9.77 -10.15 14.22
N TYR A 70 -10.45 -9.14 14.78
CA TYR A 70 -10.28 -7.73 14.41
C TYR A 70 -9.54 -6.92 15.49
N GLU A 71 -8.90 -7.59 16.45
CA GLU A 71 -8.25 -6.98 17.60
C GLU A 71 -7.12 -6.02 17.22
N SER A 72 -6.41 -6.31 16.12
CA SER A 72 -5.34 -5.47 15.59
C SER A 72 -5.85 -4.08 15.17
N TYR A 73 -7.08 -4.00 14.67
CA TYR A 73 -7.72 -2.75 14.25
C TYR A 73 -8.04 -1.80 15.40
N ARG A 74 -8.06 -2.29 16.66
CA ARG A 74 -8.21 -1.42 17.83
C ARG A 74 -7.10 -0.38 17.95
N GLN A 75 -5.89 -0.70 17.47
CA GLN A 75 -4.80 0.26 17.47
C GLN A 75 -5.10 1.44 16.54
N ILE A 76 -5.77 1.17 15.42
CA ILE A 76 -6.17 2.22 14.47
C ILE A 76 -7.27 3.09 15.08
N ASN A 77 -8.26 2.50 15.75
CA ASN A 77 -9.28 3.28 16.47
C ASN A 77 -8.65 4.19 17.55
N LYS A 78 -7.76 3.64 18.38
CA LYS A 78 -7.02 4.41 19.40
C LYS A 78 -6.19 5.54 18.79
N PHE A 79 -5.54 5.26 17.65
CA PHE A 79 -4.76 6.25 16.94
C PHE A 79 -5.65 7.40 16.43
N ILE A 80 -6.79 7.10 15.80
CA ILE A 80 -7.76 8.10 15.34
C ILE A 80 -8.34 8.89 16.54
N ALA A 81 -8.66 8.22 17.65
CA ALA A 81 -9.17 8.88 18.85
C ALA A 81 -8.16 9.88 19.44
N LYS A 82 -6.86 9.57 19.35
CA LYS A 82 -5.78 10.44 19.86
C LYS A 82 -5.43 11.58 18.91
N HIS A 83 -5.34 11.33 17.61
CA HIS A 83 -4.83 12.27 16.60
C HIS A 83 -5.93 13.01 15.83
N GLY A 84 -7.20 12.62 16.02
CA GLY A 84 -8.30 13.05 15.19
C GLY A 84 -8.25 12.47 13.78
N ILE A 85 -9.34 12.61 13.03
CA ILE A 85 -9.44 12.12 11.65
C ILE A 85 -8.38 12.80 10.77
N ASP A 86 -8.22 14.11 10.92
CA ASP A 86 -7.32 14.89 10.05
C ASP A 86 -5.85 14.57 10.31
N GLY A 87 -5.45 14.40 11.57
CA GLY A 87 -4.11 13.95 11.92
C GLY A 87 -3.84 12.55 11.38
N ALA A 88 -4.78 11.62 11.56
CA ALA A 88 -4.64 10.27 11.06
C ALA A 88 -4.57 10.19 9.52
N ALA A 89 -5.36 11.01 8.82
CA ALA A 89 -5.33 11.11 7.37
C ALA A 89 -4.03 11.70 6.83
N LEU A 90 -3.50 12.73 7.51
CA LEU A 90 -2.22 13.32 7.16
C LEU A 90 -1.06 12.34 7.37
N ASP A 91 -1.06 11.61 8.49
CA ASP A 91 -0.04 10.60 8.76
C ASP A 91 -0.11 9.43 7.77
N PHE A 92 -1.31 9.00 7.39
CA PHE A 92 -1.48 8.05 6.29
C PHE A 92 -0.87 8.59 4.97
N ALA A 93 -1.18 9.83 4.60
CA ALA A 93 -0.65 10.43 3.38
C ALA A 93 0.89 10.46 3.37
N LYS A 94 1.53 10.79 4.50
CA LYS A 94 2.99 10.79 4.65
C LYS A 94 3.64 9.41 4.44
N LEU A 95 2.94 8.33 4.77
CA LEU A 95 3.44 6.96 4.58
C LEU A 95 3.43 6.53 3.11
N MET A 96 2.50 7.03 2.31
CA MET A 96 2.35 6.60 0.92
C MET A 96 3.53 7.04 0.03
N PRO A 97 3.80 6.31 -1.07
CA PRO A 97 4.70 6.77 -2.13
C PRO A 97 4.19 8.07 -2.75
N TRP A 98 4.84 9.19 -2.45
CA TRP A 98 4.57 10.46 -3.13
C TRP A 98 5.84 11.31 -3.21
N GLY A 99 5.90 12.20 -4.20
CA GLY A 99 7.00 13.15 -4.36
C GLY A 99 7.46 13.28 -5.81
N THR A 100 8.73 13.66 -5.96
CA THR A 100 9.44 13.59 -7.23
C THR A 100 9.61 12.13 -7.68
N PRO A 101 9.89 11.87 -8.97
CA PRO A 101 10.17 10.52 -9.44
C PRO A 101 11.21 9.77 -8.59
N ASP A 102 12.29 10.45 -8.19
CA ASP A 102 13.34 9.87 -7.35
C ASP A 102 12.83 9.50 -5.95
N MET A 103 12.09 10.40 -5.29
CA MET A 103 11.49 10.13 -3.98
C MET A 103 10.53 8.93 -4.02
N VAL A 104 9.78 8.82 -5.11
CA VAL A 104 8.86 7.71 -5.33
C VAL A 104 9.62 6.41 -5.55
N LEU A 105 10.69 6.42 -6.35
CA LEU A 105 11.57 5.25 -6.53
C LEU A 105 12.19 4.80 -5.22
N GLU A 106 12.68 5.72 -4.40
CA GLU A 106 13.22 5.42 -3.06
C GLU A 106 12.18 4.72 -2.17
N LYS A 107 10.94 5.23 -2.14
CA LYS A 107 9.86 4.60 -1.36
C LYS A 107 9.46 3.24 -1.90
N LEU A 108 9.40 3.06 -3.21
CA LEU A 108 9.12 1.76 -3.83
C LEU A 108 10.25 0.75 -3.55
N GLN A 109 11.50 1.21 -3.58
CA GLN A 109 12.66 0.39 -3.24
C GLN A 109 12.63 0.00 -1.76
N PHE A 110 12.31 0.93 -0.85
CA PHE A 110 12.12 0.62 0.57
C PHE A 110 11.05 -0.45 0.80
N ILE A 111 9.91 -0.36 0.09
CA ILE A 111 8.85 -1.39 0.17
C ILE A 111 9.41 -2.73 -0.30
N ARG A 112 10.09 -2.77 -1.45
CA ARG A 112 10.69 -3.98 -2.00
C ARG A 112 11.69 -4.61 -1.04
N ASP A 113 12.59 -3.83 -0.45
CA ASP A 113 13.59 -4.33 0.51
C ASP A 113 12.98 -4.78 1.84
N THR A 114 11.77 -4.29 2.15
CA THR A 114 11.09 -4.63 3.39
C THR A 114 10.30 -5.93 3.30
N ILE A 115 9.67 -6.22 2.16
CA ILE A 115 8.76 -7.37 2.00
C ILE A 115 9.08 -8.26 0.80
N ASP A 116 10.22 -8.06 0.14
CA ASP A 116 10.64 -8.75 -1.09
C ASP A 116 9.54 -8.74 -2.17
N ALA A 117 8.95 -7.56 -2.40
CA ALA A 117 7.82 -7.41 -3.31
C ALA A 117 8.17 -7.82 -4.74
N ARG A 118 7.33 -8.70 -5.31
CA ARG A 118 7.39 -9.18 -6.70
C ARG A 118 7.02 -8.11 -7.72
N GLY A 119 6.13 -7.22 -7.33
CA GLY A 119 5.54 -6.20 -8.19
C GLY A 119 4.61 -5.28 -7.41
N PHE A 120 4.13 -4.24 -8.07
CA PHE A 120 3.32 -3.20 -7.46
C PHE A 120 1.98 -3.04 -8.18
N MET A 121 0.90 -2.91 -7.41
CA MET A 121 -0.44 -2.57 -7.88
C MET A 121 -0.78 -1.16 -7.40
N LEU A 122 -0.52 -0.18 -8.27
CA LEU A 122 -0.54 1.23 -7.91
C LEU A 122 -1.83 1.91 -8.38
N ASN A 123 -2.47 2.65 -7.47
CA ASN A 123 -3.70 3.38 -7.72
C ASN A 123 -3.43 4.86 -7.98
N PHE A 124 -3.95 5.38 -9.09
CA PHE A 124 -3.77 6.77 -9.54
C PHE A 124 -5.05 7.60 -9.49
N SER A 125 -6.22 6.94 -9.37
CA SER A 125 -7.54 7.56 -9.31
C SER A 125 -8.19 7.24 -7.96
N TYR A 126 -8.45 8.26 -7.17
CA TYR A 126 -9.02 8.14 -5.83
C TYR A 126 -9.59 9.49 -5.36
N ALA A 127 -10.38 9.47 -4.28
CA ALA A 127 -10.89 10.68 -3.61
C ALA A 127 -11.59 11.72 -4.50
N GLY A 128 -12.15 11.31 -5.65
CA GLY A 128 -12.81 12.24 -6.59
C GLY A 128 -11.83 13.15 -7.33
N MET A 129 -10.57 12.74 -7.51
CA MET A 129 -9.59 13.46 -8.32
C MET A 129 -10.14 13.78 -9.72
N PRO A 130 -9.98 15.03 -10.22
CA PRO A 130 -10.26 15.38 -11.60
C PRO A 130 -9.48 14.49 -12.58
N PHE A 131 -10.11 14.15 -13.71
CA PHE A 131 -9.57 13.19 -14.67
C PHE A 131 -8.23 13.65 -15.28
N ASP A 132 -8.10 14.93 -15.57
CA ASP A 132 -6.86 15.56 -16.03
C ASP A 132 -5.72 15.39 -15.00
N GLU A 133 -6.02 15.53 -13.70
CA GLU A 133 -5.03 15.34 -12.65
C GLU A 133 -4.64 13.87 -12.48
N VAL A 134 -5.58 12.94 -12.63
CA VAL A 134 -5.31 11.49 -12.67
C VAL A 134 -4.40 11.15 -13.85
N GLU A 135 -4.75 11.62 -15.04
CA GLU A 135 -4.00 11.34 -16.27
C GLU A 135 -2.58 11.93 -16.19
N ARG A 136 -2.44 13.16 -15.69
CA ARG A 136 -1.15 13.83 -15.49
C ARG A 136 -0.27 13.07 -14.48
N ASN A 137 -0.83 12.61 -13.36
CA ASN A 137 -0.14 11.76 -12.38
C ASN A 137 0.38 10.46 -13.02
N LEU A 138 -0.52 9.74 -13.71
CA LEU A 138 -0.22 8.47 -14.36
C LEU A 138 0.84 8.64 -15.46
N LYS A 139 0.75 9.68 -16.29
CA LYS A 139 1.73 9.99 -17.34
C LYS A 139 3.11 10.31 -16.75
N CYS A 140 3.16 11.08 -15.66
CA CYS A 140 4.41 11.37 -14.96
C CYS A 140 5.08 10.08 -14.45
N PHE A 141 4.31 9.22 -13.77
CA PHE A 141 4.80 7.91 -13.34
C PHE A 141 5.27 7.04 -14.51
N ALA A 142 4.48 6.93 -15.58
CA ALA A 142 4.80 6.10 -16.74
C ALA A 142 6.06 6.59 -17.49
N LYS A 143 6.30 7.90 -17.51
CA LYS A 143 7.46 8.51 -18.16
C LYS A 143 8.73 8.36 -17.33
N HIS A 144 8.67 8.56 -16.01
CA HIS A 144 9.86 8.72 -15.17
C HIS A 144 10.13 7.55 -14.23
N VAL A 145 9.09 6.94 -13.64
CA VAL A 145 9.25 5.93 -12.59
C VAL A 145 9.17 4.53 -13.16
N LEU A 146 8.18 4.26 -14.01
CA LEU A 146 7.95 2.92 -14.57
C LEU A 146 9.16 2.35 -15.32
N PRO A 147 9.90 3.10 -16.17
CA PRO A 147 11.07 2.56 -16.85
C PRO A 147 12.17 2.13 -15.88
N GLU A 148 12.39 2.87 -14.80
CA GLU A 148 13.39 2.53 -13.78
C GLU A 148 12.96 1.30 -12.97
N VAL A 149 11.70 1.23 -12.55
CA VAL A 149 11.15 0.04 -11.86
C VAL A 149 11.25 -1.20 -12.75
N LYS A 150 11.08 -1.08 -14.07
CA LYS A 150 11.25 -2.21 -15.00
C LYS A 150 12.68 -2.72 -15.15
N LYS A 151 13.70 -1.95 -14.74
CA LYS A 151 15.10 -2.40 -14.72
C LYS A 151 15.42 -3.24 -13.49
N TRP A 152 14.53 -3.25 -12.49
CA TRP A 152 14.76 -3.96 -11.25
C TRP A 152 14.76 -5.49 -11.47
N PRO A 153 15.69 -6.23 -10.84
CA PRO A 153 15.71 -7.69 -10.95
C PRO A 153 14.40 -8.31 -10.45
N ALA A 154 13.63 -8.89 -11.34
CA ALA A 154 12.41 -9.62 -11.01
C ALA A 154 12.33 -10.85 -11.88
N GLU A 155 12.02 -11.99 -11.29
CA GLU A 155 11.65 -13.18 -12.06
C GLU A 155 10.39 -12.86 -12.91
N PRO A 156 10.08 -13.58 -13.98
CA PRO A 156 8.80 -13.43 -14.69
C PRO A 156 7.61 -13.96 -13.87
N LEU A 157 6.44 -13.29 -13.92
CA LEU A 157 5.22 -13.86 -13.35
C LEU A 157 4.90 -15.17 -14.11
N GLY A 158 5.08 -16.30 -13.45
CA GLY A 158 4.75 -17.62 -14.00
C GLY A 158 3.31 -18.02 -13.66
N GLU A 159 2.82 -19.07 -14.33
CA GLU A 159 1.63 -19.78 -13.89
C GLU A 159 1.85 -20.35 -12.48
N GLY A 160 0.86 -20.18 -11.60
CA GLY A 160 0.92 -20.76 -10.26
C GLY A 160 0.94 -22.27 -10.34
N ALA A 161 1.86 -22.92 -9.62
CA ALA A 161 1.80 -24.36 -9.43
C ALA A 161 0.52 -24.73 -8.65
N GLU A 162 -0.11 -25.85 -9.01
CA GLU A 162 -1.20 -26.38 -8.20
C GLU A 162 -0.69 -26.67 -6.78
N LEU A 163 -1.33 -26.04 -5.80
CA LEU A 163 -1.05 -26.32 -4.40
C LEU A 163 -1.80 -27.58 -3.97
N PRO A 164 -1.20 -28.42 -3.11
CA PRO A 164 -1.91 -29.57 -2.55
C PRO A 164 -3.21 -29.09 -1.88
N THR A 165 -4.35 -29.64 -2.28
CA THR A 165 -5.59 -29.43 -1.54
C THR A 165 -5.51 -30.16 -0.21
N HIS A 166 -5.22 -29.43 0.86
CA HIS A 166 -5.35 -29.96 2.21
C HIS A 166 -6.85 -30.02 2.54
N ALA A 167 -7.46 -31.20 2.43
CA ALA A 167 -8.78 -31.43 3.00
C ALA A 167 -8.71 -31.15 4.51
N ALA A 168 -9.57 -30.26 5.00
CA ALA A 168 -9.62 -29.94 6.42
C ALA A 168 -9.85 -31.23 7.23
N ALA A 169 -8.90 -31.56 8.10
CA ALA A 169 -9.04 -32.60 9.11
C ALA A 169 -9.82 -32.08 10.33
#